data_AF-A0AAV6YMD8-F1
#
_entry.id   AF-A0AAV6YMD8-F1
#
_cell.length_a   1.000
_cell.length_b   1.000
_cell.length_c   1.000
_cell.angle_alpha   90.00
_cell.angle_beta   90.00
_cell.angle_gamma   90.00
#
_symmetry.space_group_name_H-M   'P 1'
#
loop_
_entity.id
_entity.type
_entity.pdbx_description
1 polymer ?
#
loop_
_entity_poly.entity_id
_entity_poly.type
_entity_poly.pdbx_seq_one_letter_code
_entity_poly.pdbx_strand_id
1 'polypeptide(L)'
;MNGPYKKYGGKLFQIRSNQKTRGHCLRLEKSRFNHRRRQGFFTMRTVNLWNSLPQALVTAGTAESFKKGLDAFLHLNNIDGYVI
;
A
#
# COMPACT_ATOMS: atom_id res chain seq x y z
N MET A 1 6.56 37.07 10.60
CA MET A 1 6.58 35.65 11.04
C MET A 1 6.12 34.78 9.88
N ASN A 2 7.04 34.24 9.07
CA ASN A 2 6.70 33.33 7.96
C ASN A 2 7.49 32.04 8.16
N GLY A 3 6.82 30.99 8.66
CA GLY A 3 7.44 29.70 8.94
C GLY A 3 7.75 28.91 7.65
N PRO A 4 8.82 28.08 7.63
CA PRO A 4 9.37 27.44 6.42
C PRO A 4 8.59 26.18 6.00
N TYR A 5 7.31 26.07 6.29
CA TYR A 5 6.53 24.87 5.99
C TYR A 5 5.97 24.94 4.57
N LYS A 6 6.83 24.65 3.61
CA LYS A 6 6.41 24.31 2.25
C LYS A 6 5.53 23.06 2.35
N LYS A 7 4.22 23.18 2.12
CA LYS A 7 3.29 22.04 2.09
C LYS A 7 3.74 21.09 0.98
N TYR A 8 4.49 20.05 1.32
CA TYR A 8 4.75 18.92 0.44
C TYR A 8 3.49 18.05 0.35
N GLY A 9 2.43 18.60 -0.24
CA GLY A 9 1.20 17.86 -0.60
C GLY A 9 1.41 17.01 -1.85
N GLY A 10 2.57 16.38 -2.00
CA GLY A 10 2.81 15.43 -3.08
C GLY A 10 1.98 14.18 -2.85
N LYS A 11 1.35 13.65 -3.91
CA LYS A 11 0.60 12.40 -3.85
C LYS A 11 1.53 11.27 -3.37
N LEU A 12 1.28 10.74 -2.17
CA LEU A 12 2.14 9.72 -1.53
C LEU A 12 2.13 8.38 -2.27
N PHE A 13 1.00 8.04 -2.89
CA PHE A 13 0.79 6.77 -3.60
C PHE A 13 0.16 7.02 -4.97
N GLN A 14 0.72 6.41 -6.01
CA GLN A 14 0.20 6.47 -7.37
C GLN A 14 -0.30 5.09 -7.78
N ILE A 15 -1.51 5.00 -8.33
CA ILE A 15 -2.00 3.75 -8.93
C ILE A 15 -1.23 3.54 -10.23
N ARG A 16 -0.79 2.32 -10.47
CA ARG A 16 -0.05 1.97 -11.68
C ARG A 16 -0.98 2.10 -12.88
N SER A 17 -0.64 2.98 -13.83
CA SER A 17 -1.45 3.25 -15.03
C SER A 17 -1.48 2.10 -16.02
N ASN A 18 -0.42 1.27 -16.06
CA ASN A 18 -0.30 0.14 -16.97
C ASN A 18 -0.46 -1.19 -16.21
N GLN A 19 -1.71 -1.65 -16.09
CA GLN A 19 -2.06 -2.91 -15.44
C GLN A 19 -1.76 -4.07 -16.40
N LYS A 20 -0.60 -4.72 -16.25
CA LYS A 20 -0.39 -6.04 -16.89
C LYS A 20 -1.36 -7.05 -16.26
N THR A 21 -1.84 -8.01 -17.04
CA THR A 21 -2.89 -9.01 -16.77
C THR A 21 -2.74 -9.92 -15.53
N ARG A 22 -1.79 -9.63 -14.62
CA ARG A 22 -1.53 -10.41 -13.40
C ARG A 22 -1.62 -9.53 -12.14
N GLY A 23 -2.55 -9.88 -11.26
CA GLY A 23 -2.84 -9.17 -10.00
C GLY A 23 -4.14 -8.36 -10.06
N HIS A 24 -4.36 -7.54 -9.03
CA HIS A 24 -5.58 -6.73 -8.89
C HIS A 24 -5.47 -5.36 -9.59
N CYS A 25 -6.59 -4.73 -9.96
CA CYS A 25 -6.59 -3.51 -10.78
C CYS A 25 -6.11 -2.23 -10.05
N LEU A 26 -6.08 -2.24 -8.72
CA LEU A 26 -5.71 -1.09 -7.89
C LEU A 26 -4.24 -1.11 -7.43
N ARG A 27 -3.35 -1.84 -8.11
CA ARG A 27 -1.95 -1.93 -7.70
C ARG A 27 -1.27 -0.56 -7.65
N LEU A 28 -0.49 -0.34 -6.59
CA LEU A 28 0.29 0.88 -6.40
C LEU A 28 1.64 0.78 -7.12
N GLU A 29 2.05 1.90 -7.72
CA GLU A 29 3.36 2.07 -8.30
C GLU A 29 4.42 2.04 -7.20
N LYS A 30 5.33 1.07 -7.32
CA LYS A 30 6.46 0.95 -6.40
C LYS A 30 7.51 1.96 -6.81
N SER A 31 7.62 3.04 -6.04
CA SER A 31 8.69 4.03 -6.23
C SER A 31 10.06 3.33 -6.17
N ARG A 32 10.88 3.57 -7.19
CA ARG A 32 12.27 3.08 -7.23
C ARG A 32 13.10 3.97 -6.31
N PHE A 33 13.20 3.60 -5.03
CA PHE A 33 14.13 4.26 -4.14
C PHE A 33 15.54 3.70 -4.33
N ASN A 34 16.45 4.55 -4.83
CA ASN A 34 17.85 4.18 -5.05
C ASN A 34 18.69 4.06 -3.77
N HIS A 35 18.14 4.41 -2.60
CA HIS A 35 18.85 4.29 -1.31
C HIS A 35 18.27 3.15 -0.47
N ARG A 36 19.14 2.21 -0.04
CA ARG A 36 18.81 1.12 0.91
C ARG A 36 18.08 1.62 2.17
N ARG A 37 18.40 2.82 2.66
CA ARG A 37 17.72 3.47 3.80
C ARG A 37 16.20 3.59 3.60
N ARG A 38 15.73 3.81 2.36
CA ARG A 38 14.30 3.95 2.03
C ARG A 38 13.61 2.66 1.62
N GLN A 39 14.38 1.56 1.46
CA GLN A 39 13.82 0.25 1.14
C GLN A 39 12.98 -0.31 2.30
N GLY A 40 13.31 0.03 3.54
CA GLY A 40 12.58 -0.37 4.74
C GLY A 40 11.49 0.61 5.20
N PHE A 41 11.26 1.71 4.48
CA PHE A 41 10.27 2.72 4.90
C PHE A 41 8.84 2.16 4.90
N PHE A 42 8.03 2.68 5.82
CA PHE A 42 6.61 2.36 5.96
C PHE A 42 5.88 2.41 4.61
N THR A 43 6.12 3.44 3.80
CA THR A 43 5.50 3.59 2.47
C THR A 43 5.82 2.44 1.52
N MET A 44 7.03 1.87 1.56
CA MET A 44 7.38 0.72 0.73
C MET A 44 6.78 -0.59 1.23
N ARG A 45 6.72 -0.78 2.55
CA ARG A 45 6.03 -1.93 3.15
C ARG A 45 4.54 -1.90 2.82
N THR A 46 3.90 -0.74 2.96
CA THR A 46 2.48 -0.54 2.64
C THR A 46 2.19 -0.79 1.16
N VAL A 47 3.04 -0.29 0.26
CA VAL A 47 2.89 -0.56 -1.19
C VAL A 47 3.07 -2.04 -1.51
N ASN A 48 4.00 -2.75 -0.87
CA ASN A 48 4.20 -4.18 -1.10
C ASN A 48 3.02 -5.00 -0.57
N LEU A 49 2.55 -4.69 0.65
CA LEU A 49 1.40 -5.37 1.25
C LEU A 49 0.16 -5.17 0.40
N TRP A 50 -0.15 -3.92 0.03
CA TRP A 50 -1.28 -3.61 -0.85
C TRP A 50 -1.23 -4.40 -2.17
N ASN A 51 -0.06 -4.42 -2.82
CA ASN A 51 0.13 -5.15 -4.08
C ASN A 51 0.08 -6.69 -3.95
N SER A 52 0.16 -7.22 -2.73
CA SER A 52 0.03 -8.65 -2.44
C SER A 52 -1.41 -9.08 -2.16
N LEU A 53 -2.31 -8.12 -1.94
CA LEU A 53 -3.71 -8.42 -1.65
C LEU A 53 -4.41 -9.06 -2.86
N PRO A 54 -5.26 -10.07 -2.63
CA PRO A 54 -6.14 -10.61 -3.65
C PRO A 54 -7.13 -9.56 -4.18
N GLN A 55 -7.51 -9.67 -5.46
CA GLN A 55 -8.53 -8.82 -6.09
C GLN A 55 -9.82 -8.81 -5.27
N ALA A 56 -10.28 -9.98 -4.80
CA ALA A 56 -11.53 -10.11 -4.04
C ALA A 56 -11.54 -9.26 -2.75
N LEU A 57 -10.40 -9.15 -2.06
CA LEU A 57 -10.27 -8.28 -0.89
C LEU A 57 -10.32 -6.82 -1.31
N VAL A 58 -9.57 -6.46 -2.35
CA VAL A 58 -9.45 -5.07 -2.82
C VAL A 58 -10.76 -4.54 -3.42
N THR A 59 -11.60 -5.41 -3.97
CA THR A 59 -12.93 -5.07 -4.51
C THR A 59 -14.07 -5.30 -3.52
N ALA A 60 -13.77 -5.47 -2.23
CA ALA A 60 -14.79 -5.60 -1.21
C ALA A 60 -15.73 -4.37 -1.21
N GLY A 61 -17.04 -4.62 -1.17
CA GLY A 61 -18.05 -3.56 -1.28
C GLY A 61 -18.20 -2.69 -0.03
N THR A 62 -17.63 -3.11 1.11
CA THR A 62 -17.71 -2.37 2.38
C THR A 62 -16.37 -2.33 3.10
N ALA A 63 -16.18 -1.32 3.95
CA ALA A 63 -14.96 -1.19 4.74
C ALA A 63 -14.81 -2.33 5.76
N GLU A 64 -15.91 -2.82 6.33
CA GLU A 64 -15.92 -3.90 7.32
C GLU A 64 -15.51 -5.23 6.70
N SER A 65 -15.98 -5.52 5.49
CA SER A 65 -15.59 -6.74 4.77
C SER A 65 -14.13 -6.68 4.35
N PHE A 66 -13.65 -5.51 3.91
CA PHE A 66 -12.24 -5.28 3.67
C PHE A 66 -11.39 -5.51 4.92
N LYS A 67 -11.75 -4.91 6.07
CA LYS A 67 -11.01 -5.07 7.34
C LYS A 67 -10.92 -6.53 7.76
N LYS A 68 -12.05 -7.24 7.83
CA LYS A 68 -12.07 -8.68 8.20
C LYS A 68 -11.20 -9.52 7.27
N GLY A 69 -11.29 -9.27 5.96
CA GLY A 69 -10.49 -9.99 4.98
C GLY A 69 -9.00 -9.65 5.05
N LEU A 70 -8.66 -8.40 5.35
CA LEU A 70 -7.30 -7.94 5.56
C LEU A 70 -6.70 -8.59 6.81
N ASP A 71 -7.43 -8.60 7.94
CA ASP A 71 -6.99 -9.22 9.18
C ASP A 71 -6.71 -10.72 8.98
N ALA A 72 -7.63 -11.44 8.31
CA ALA A 72 -7.43 -12.84 7.97
C ALA A 72 -6.22 -13.05 7.05
N PHE A 73 -6.00 -12.17 6.07
CA PHE A 73 -4.84 -12.22 5.19
C PHE A 73 -3.54 -12.00 5.97
N LEU A 74 -3.50 -11.04 6.88
CA LEU A 74 -2.32 -10.73 7.69
C LEU A 74 -1.96 -11.91 8.62
N HIS A 75 -2.95 -12.51 9.28
CA HIS A 75 -2.76 -13.71 10.09
C HIS A 75 -2.24 -14.90 9.26
N LEU A 76 -2.85 -15.16 8.10
CA LEU A 76 -2.44 -16.30 7.26
C LEU A 76 -1.00 -16.17 6.75
N ASN A 77 -0.55 -14.93 6.51
CA ASN A 77 0.81 -14.66 6.04
C ASN A 77 1.80 -14.39 7.19
N ASN A 78 1.38 -14.60 8.44
CA ASN A 78 2.19 -14.41 9.65
C ASN A 78 2.77 -12.98 9.76
N ILE A 79 1.95 -11.99 9.38
CA ILE A 79 2.26 -10.55 9.37
C ILE A 79 1.59 -9.86 10.58
N ASP A 80 1.66 -10.49 11.75
CA ASP A 80 0.90 -10.08 12.96
C ASP A 80 1.46 -8.82 13.66
N GLY A 81 2.57 -8.27 13.16
CA GLY A 81 3.17 -7.03 13.65
C GLY A 81 2.88 -5.79 12.79
N TYR A 82 1.94 -5.89 11.83
CA TYR A 82 1.59 -4.79 10.94
C TYR A 82 0.59 -3.84 11.62
N VAL A 83 1.10 -2.87 12.39
CA VAL A 83 0.27 -1.77 12.93
C VAL A 83 -0.11 -0.85 11.77
N ILE A 84 -1.40 -0.75 11.47
CA ILE A 84 -1.96 0.23 10.51
C ILE A 84 -2.29 1.52 11.26
#